data_AF-A0A0D2RYG6-F1
#
_entry.id   AF-A0A0D2RYG6-F1
#
_cell.length_a   1.000
_cell.length_b   1.000
_cell.length_c   1.000
_cell.angle_alpha   90.00
_cell.angle_beta   90.00
_cell.angle_gamma   90.00
#
_symmetry.space_group_name_H-M   'P 1'
#
loop_
_entity.id
_entity.type
_entity.pdbx_description
1 polymer ?
#
loop_
_entity_poly.entity_id
_entity_poly.type
_entity_poly.pdbx_seq_one_letter_code
_entity_poly.pdbx_strand_id
1 'polypeptide(L)'
;MVWRWRYCYKDVLPFSAMVTMECINVGLNTLFKAATLMGMSYHVFVIYAYAIAALVLLPAPFFSYRSRVLPPLTFPILCKIGLLGLIGSSSQIMGYTGINYSSPTLASAISNLTPAFTFILAIIFRMEKLAWKRTSSQAKVIGTIISITGAFVVTLYKGPAIVIASTPSSSLQQHLNPSNRLFVGRNSSNTNWVIGGIFLTAEYILVPLWYIVQV
;
A
#
# COMPACT_ATOMS: atom_id res chain seq x y z
N MET A 1 -17.42 35.37 -3.81
CA MET A 1 -16.60 34.37 -4.54
C MET A 1 -15.56 33.66 -3.68
N VAL A 2 -14.90 34.32 -2.72
CA VAL A 2 -13.87 33.72 -1.84
C VAL A 2 -14.38 32.51 -1.02
N TRP A 3 -15.66 32.51 -0.62
CA TRP A 3 -16.27 31.39 0.13
C TRP A 3 -16.44 30.12 -0.71
N ARG A 4 -16.88 30.23 -1.97
CA ARG A 4 -16.96 29.09 -2.92
C ARG A 4 -15.56 28.57 -3.26
N TRP A 5 -14.58 29.46 -3.41
CA TRP A 5 -13.18 29.07 -3.67
C TRP A 5 -12.55 28.31 -2.49
N ARG A 6 -12.78 28.76 -1.25
CA ARG A 6 -12.34 28.03 -0.04
C ARG A 6 -13.06 26.69 0.14
N TYR A 7 -14.32 26.58 -0.29
CA TYR A 7 -15.08 25.34 -0.23
C TYR A 7 -14.58 24.32 -1.26
N CYS A 8 -14.46 24.74 -2.53
CA CYS A 8 -13.82 23.92 -3.57
C CYS A 8 -12.40 23.53 -3.19
N TYR A 9 -11.59 24.44 -2.63
CA TYR A 9 -10.24 24.10 -2.18
C TYR A 9 -10.26 23.06 -1.04
N LYS A 10 -11.23 23.15 -0.10
CA LYS A 10 -11.37 22.16 0.97
C LYS A 10 -11.84 20.78 0.51
N ASP A 11 -12.58 20.69 -0.59
CA ASP A 11 -13.10 19.42 -1.12
C ASP A 11 -12.19 18.82 -2.22
N VAL A 12 -11.58 19.66 -3.06
CA VAL A 12 -10.69 19.23 -4.15
C VAL A 12 -9.31 18.82 -3.61
N LEU A 13 -8.82 19.47 -2.57
CA LEU A 13 -7.52 19.15 -1.98
C LEU A 13 -7.46 17.70 -1.43
N PRO A 14 -8.40 17.22 -0.59
CA PRO A 14 -8.38 15.83 -0.15
C PRO A 14 -8.58 14.85 -1.32
N PHE A 15 -9.40 15.19 -2.32
CA PHE A 15 -9.55 14.35 -3.51
C PHE A 15 -8.24 14.22 -4.31
N SER A 16 -7.57 15.35 -4.59
CA SER A 16 -6.29 15.36 -5.30
C SER A 16 -5.19 14.63 -4.52
N ALA A 17 -5.19 14.75 -3.18
CA ALA A 17 -4.27 14.02 -2.31
C ALA A 17 -4.51 12.51 -2.37
N MET A 18 -5.78 12.06 -2.35
CA MET A 18 -6.11 10.63 -2.48
C MET A 18 -5.65 10.05 -3.82
N VAL A 19 -5.94 10.73 -4.92
CA VAL A 19 -5.52 10.28 -6.27
C VAL A 19 -3.99 10.21 -6.36
N THR A 20 -3.30 11.25 -5.88
CA THR A 20 -1.82 11.28 -5.88
C THR A 20 -1.25 10.14 -5.05
N MET A 21 -1.82 9.87 -3.87
CA MET A 21 -1.37 8.79 -3.00
C MET A 21 -1.55 7.41 -3.64
N GLU A 22 -2.68 7.15 -4.29
CA GLU A 22 -2.90 5.89 -5.01
C GLU A 22 -1.96 5.74 -6.21
N CYS A 23 -1.73 6.81 -6.98
CA CYS A 23 -0.75 6.79 -8.07
C CYS A 23 0.66 6.46 -7.57
N ILE A 24 1.08 7.06 -6.44
CA ILE A 24 2.37 6.76 -5.81
C ILE A 24 2.40 5.30 -5.34
N ASN A 25 1.35 4.81 -4.68
CA ASN A 25 1.27 3.45 -4.16
C ASN A 25 1.39 2.41 -5.29
N VAL A 26 0.60 2.56 -6.36
CA VAL A 26 0.66 1.66 -7.53
C VAL A 26 2.01 1.75 -8.22
N GLY A 27 2.54 2.97 -8.41
CA GLY A 27 3.85 3.18 -9.01
C GLY A 27 4.98 2.51 -8.23
N LEU A 28 4.95 2.60 -6.90
CA LEU A 28 5.95 2.04 -6.01
C LEU A 28 5.87 0.50 -5.97
N ASN A 29 4.67 -0.07 -5.97
CA ASN A 29 4.47 -1.53 -6.09
C ASN A 29 4.98 -2.08 -7.42
N THR A 30 4.74 -1.37 -8.54
CA THR A 30 5.26 -1.76 -9.85
C THR A 30 6.79 -1.62 -9.91
N LEU A 31 7.35 -0.53 -9.39
CA LEU A 31 8.79 -0.32 -9.32
C LEU A 31 9.47 -1.41 -8.49
N PHE A 32 8.91 -1.74 -7.32
CA PHE A 32 9.37 -2.83 -6.48
C PHE A 32 9.37 -4.17 -7.23
N LYS A 33 8.28 -4.50 -7.93
CA LYS A 33 8.21 -5.73 -8.72
C LYS A 33 9.25 -5.73 -9.84
N ALA A 34 9.42 -4.62 -10.56
CA ALA A 34 10.43 -4.49 -11.61
C ALA A 34 11.86 -4.68 -11.08
N ALA A 35 12.18 -4.09 -9.92
CA ALA A 35 13.50 -4.24 -9.31
C ALA A 35 13.76 -5.67 -8.81
N THR A 36 12.73 -6.33 -8.27
CA THR A 36 12.83 -7.74 -7.85
C THR A 36 13.01 -8.67 -9.05
N LEU A 37 12.37 -8.37 -10.20
CA LEU A 37 12.59 -9.12 -11.44
C LEU A 37 14.02 -9.00 -11.98
N MET A 38 14.72 -7.90 -11.68
CA MET A 38 16.15 -7.70 -11.99
C MET A 38 17.08 -8.37 -10.96
N GLY A 39 16.54 -9.15 -10.02
CA GLY A 39 17.29 -9.91 -9.02
C GLY A 39 17.55 -9.16 -7.70
N MET A 40 16.95 -8.00 -7.49
CA MET A 40 17.13 -7.26 -6.23
C MET A 40 16.33 -7.88 -5.08
N SER A 41 16.98 -8.08 -3.93
CA SER A 41 16.31 -8.57 -2.72
C SER A 41 15.39 -7.48 -2.11
N TYR A 42 14.25 -7.90 -1.57
CA TYR A 42 13.27 -6.99 -0.98
C TYR A 42 13.81 -6.21 0.22
N HIS A 43 14.67 -6.82 1.04
CA HIS A 43 15.32 -6.12 2.16
C HIS A 43 16.17 -4.94 1.69
N VAL A 44 16.86 -5.12 0.56
CA VAL A 44 17.72 -4.08 -0.02
C VAL A 44 16.86 -2.92 -0.51
N PHE A 45 15.74 -3.22 -1.20
CA PHE A 45 14.78 -2.20 -1.62
C PHE A 45 14.27 -1.38 -0.43
N VAL A 46 13.85 -2.05 0.64
CA VAL A 46 13.30 -1.42 1.85
C VAL A 46 14.32 -0.47 2.48
N ILE A 47 15.57 -0.91 2.64
CA ILE A 47 16.64 -0.09 3.23
C ILE A 47 16.90 1.15 2.38
N TYR A 48 16.98 1.02 1.05
CA TYR A 48 17.17 2.16 0.16
C TYR A 48 15.99 3.15 0.23
N ALA A 49 14.76 2.64 0.22
CA ALA A 49 13.56 3.47 0.31
C ALA A 49 13.53 4.28 1.62
N TYR A 50 13.81 3.65 2.76
CA TYR A 50 13.87 4.34 4.05
C TYR A 50 15.04 5.31 4.15
N ALA A 51 16.21 4.99 3.58
CA ALA A 51 17.36 5.90 3.57
C ALA A 51 17.07 7.17 2.78
N ILE A 52 16.48 7.03 1.59
CA ILE A 52 16.06 8.17 0.75
C ILE A 52 14.98 8.98 1.47
N ALA A 53 13.96 8.31 2.04
CA ALA A 53 12.91 8.98 2.79
C ALA A 53 13.48 9.78 3.97
N ALA A 54 14.41 9.20 4.74
CA ALA A 54 15.07 9.88 5.83
C ALA A 54 15.86 11.11 5.36
N LEU A 55 16.62 11.00 4.26
CA LEU A 55 17.39 12.10 3.69
C LEU A 55 16.47 13.25 3.23
N VAL A 56 15.35 12.92 2.58
CA VAL A 56 14.36 13.91 2.10
C VAL A 56 13.58 14.55 3.26
N LEU A 57 13.29 13.80 4.33
CA LEU A 57 12.59 14.30 5.53
C LEU A 57 13.50 15.08 6.47
N LEU A 58 14.82 14.83 6.47
CA LEU A 58 15.81 15.49 7.32
C LEU A 58 15.77 17.04 7.24
N PRO A 59 15.64 17.69 6.08
CA PRO A 59 15.53 19.15 6.00
C PRO A 59 14.17 19.71 6.45
N ALA A 60 13.11 18.90 6.48
CA ALA A 60 11.75 19.35 6.81
C ALA A 60 11.62 20.03 8.19
N PRO A 61 12.18 19.50 9.30
CA PRO A 61 12.13 20.17 10.60
C PRO A 61 12.90 21.49 10.63
N PHE A 62 13.95 21.66 9.81
CA PHE A 62 14.73 22.91 9.75
C PHE A 62 14.01 24.03 8.99
N PHE A 63 13.21 23.69 7.99
CA PHE A 63 12.47 24.66 7.17
C PHE A 63 11.07 25.00 7.73
N SER A 64 10.59 24.23 8.71
CA SER A 64 9.26 24.42 9.28
C SER A 64 9.25 25.59 10.27
N TYR A 65 9.03 26.80 9.75
CA TYR A 65 8.85 28.05 10.53
C TYR A 65 7.67 28.03 11.50
N ARG A 66 6.86 26.97 11.49
CA ARG A 66 5.76 26.77 12.43
C ARG A 66 6.32 26.28 13.76
N SER A 67 6.76 27.24 14.56
CA SER A 67 7.22 27.10 15.94
C SER A 67 6.16 26.41 16.81
N ARG A 68 6.08 25.08 16.73
CA ARG A 68 5.54 24.24 17.80
C ARG A 68 6.76 23.72 18.53
N VAL A 69 6.92 24.14 19.78
CA VAL A 69 7.85 23.48 20.70
C VAL A 69 7.58 21.98 20.62
N LEU A 70 8.54 21.20 20.13
CA LEU A 70 8.38 19.75 20.06
C LEU A 70 8.14 19.25 21.49
N PRO A 71 7.13 18.40 21.73
CA PRO A 71 6.92 17.83 23.04
C PRO A 71 8.19 17.10 23.48
N PRO A 72 8.60 17.20 24.75
CA PRO A 72 9.79 16.53 25.24
C PRO A 72 9.68 15.01 25.02
N LEU A 73 10.77 14.39 24.56
CA LEU A 73 10.86 12.94 24.36
C LEU A 73 10.82 12.23 25.72
N THR A 74 9.61 11.89 26.17
CA THR A 74 9.40 11.07 27.36
C THR A 74 9.45 9.58 27.00
N PHE A 75 9.79 8.72 27.97
CA PHE A 75 9.85 7.27 27.77
C PHE A 75 8.56 6.65 27.17
N PRO A 76 7.34 7.06 27.57
CA PRO A 76 6.11 6.58 26.94
C PRO A 76 6.01 6.94 25.46
N ILE A 77 6.47 8.14 25.07
CA ILE A 77 6.48 8.57 23.66
C ILE A 77 7.49 7.73 22.88
N LEU A 78 8.67 7.47 23.43
CA LEU A 78 9.67 6.61 22.82
C LEU A 78 9.14 5.18 22.60
N CYS A 79 8.44 4.62 23.60
CA CYS A 79 7.79 3.32 23.48
C CYS A 79 6.68 3.33 22.41
N LYS A 80 5.85 4.38 22.36
CA LYS A 80 4.82 4.54 21.31
C LYS A 80 5.46 4.60 19.91
N ILE A 81 6.55 5.36 19.73
CA ILE A 81 7.30 5.44 18.47
C ILE A 81 7.89 4.07 18.11
N GLY A 82 8.46 3.35 19.07
CA GLY A 82 9.01 2.00 18.86
C GLY A 82 7.94 1.00 18.41
N LEU A 83 6.77 1.00 19.05
CA LEU A 83 5.63 0.16 18.66
C LEU A 83 5.11 0.52 17.26
N LEU A 84 4.98 1.82 16.95
CA LEU A 84 4.61 2.29 15.62
C LEU A 84 5.63 1.84 14.56
N GLY A 85 6.93 1.92 14.86
CA GLY A 85 8.01 1.45 13.99
C GLY A 85 7.96 -0.06 13.76
N LEU A 86 7.70 -0.85 14.81
CA LEU A 86 7.59 -2.30 14.73
C LEU A 86 6.41 -2.73 13.86
N ILE A 87 5.23 -2.14 14.07
CA ILE A 87 4.02 -2.43 13.30
C ILE A 87 4.25 -2.05 11.82
N GLY A 88 4.79 -0.85 11.57
CA GLY A 88 5.05 -0.37 10.21
C GLY A 88 6.08 -1.21 9.46
N SER A 89 7.18 -1.59 10.12
CA SER A 89 8.23 -2.43 9.50
C SER A 89 7.71 -3.83 9.20
N SER A 90 6.97 -4.43 10.14
CA SER A 90 6.33 -5.74 9.95
C SER A 90 5.35 -5.72 8.77
N SER A 91 4.50 -4.69 8.71
CA SER A 91 3.56 -4.47 7.61
C SER A 91 4.27 -4.41 6.25
N GLN A 92 5.34 -3.62 6.11
CA GLN A 92 6.09 -3.54 4.85
C GLN A 92 6.75 -4.86 4.45
N ILE A 93 7.34 -5.58 5.42
CA ILE A 93 7.96 -6.88 5.13
C ILE A 93 6.91 -7.86 4.60
N MET A 94 5.73 -7.91 5.24
CA MET A 94 4.62 -8.75 4.80
C MET A 94 4.13 -8.32 3.41
N GLY A 95 4.02 -7.01 3.15
CA GLY A 95 3.59 -6.49 1.85
C GLY A 95 4.52 -6.86 0.70
N TYR A 96 5.81 -6.58 0.84
CA TYR A 96 6.80 -6.93 -0.19
C TYR A 96 6.94 -8.43 -0.40
N THR A 97 6.86 -9.22 0.69
CA THR A 97 6.81 -10.69 0.61
C THR A 97 5.57 -11.14 -0.15
N GLY A 98 4.42 -10.53 0.14
CA GLY A 98 3.15 -10.78 -0.52
C GLY A 98 3.18 -10.46 -2.03
N ILE A 99 3.74 -9.32 -2.42
CA ILE A 99 3.94 -8.94 -3.84
C ILE A 99 4.91 -9.89 -4.54
N ASN A 100 5.93 -10.38 -3.83
CA ASN A 100 6.89 -11.33 -4.39
C ASN A 100 6.21 -12.67 -4.75
N TYR A 101 5.38 -13.21 -3.84
CA TYR A 101 4.61 -14.44 -4.05
C TYR A 101 3.37 -14.29 -4.95
N SER A 102 2.92 -13.06 -5.20
CA SER A 102 1.75 -12.75 -6.03
C SER A 102 2.08 -11.70 -7.10
N SER A 103 1.29 -10.62 -7.19
CA SER A 103 1.42 -9.56 -8.19
C SER A 103 1.14 -8.18 -7.57
N PRO A 104 1.74 -7.11 -8.13
CA PRO A 104 1.43 -5.74 -7.71
C PRO A 104 -0.04 -5.36 -7.98
N THR A 105 -0.68 -5.98 -8.97
CA THR A 105 -2.12 -5.81 -9.23
C THR A 105 -2.97 -6.38 -8.10
N LEU A 106 -2.61 -7.55 -7.56
CA LEU A 106 -3.32 -8.15 -6.43
C LEU A 106 -3.14 -7.32 -5.15
N ALA A 107 -1.95 -6.77 -4.90
CA ALA A 107 -1.73 -5.82 -3.82
C ALA A 107 -2.61 -4.57 -3.97
N SER A 108 -2.68 -3.99 -5.17
CA SER A 108 -3.53 -2.83 -5.47
C SER A 108 -5.04 -3.15 -5.36
N ALA A 109 -5.43 -4.41 -5.57
CA ALA A 109 -6.82 -4.83 -5.38
C ALA A 109 -7.19 -4.92 -3.90
N ILE A 110 -6.30 -5.50 -3.08
CA ILE A 110 -6.49 -5.65 -1.63
C ILE A 110 -6.35 -4.30 -0.92
N SER A 111 -5.55 -3.35 -1.42
CA SER A 111 -5.43 -2.00 -0.85
C SER A 111 -6.77 -1.26 -0.77
N ASN A 112 -7.69 -1.55 -1.68
CA ASN A 112 -9.05 -0.99 -1.64
C ASN A 112 -9.85 -1.41 -0.41
N LEU A 113 -9.42 -2.46 0.32
CA LEU A 113 -9.99 -2.90 1.59
C LEU A 113 -9.52 -2.07 2.79
N THR A 114 -8.48 -1.24 2.64
CA THR A 114 -7.95 -0.41 3.73
C THR A 114 -9.04 0.40 4.46
N PRO A 115 -9.93 1.15 3.79
CA PRO A 115 -11.01 1.86 4.48
C PRO A 115 -12.00 0.93 5.20
N ALA A 116 -12.27 -0.26 4.65
CA ALA A 116 -13.12 -1.26 5.27
C ALA A 116 -12.50 -1.82 6.56
N PHE A 117 -11.23 -2.22 6.51
CA PHE A 117 -10.50 -2.69 7.70
C PHE A 117 -10.33 -1.59 8.75
N THR A 118 -10.09 -0.35 8.32
CA THR A 118 -10.01 0.81 9.22
C THR A 118 -11.32 1.01 9.97
N PHE A 119 -12.46 0.93 9.29
CA PHE A 119 -13.77 1.05 9.92
C PHE A 119 -14.06 -0.09 10.90
N ILE A 120 -13.75 -1.35 10.51
CA ILE A 120 -13.90 -2.52 11.37
C ILE A 120 -13.06 -2.38 12.65
N LEU A 121 -11.77 -2.03 12.52
CA LEU A 121 -10.90 -1.84 13.67
C LEU A 121 -11.34 -0.66 14.53
N ALA A 122 -11.82 0.44 13.94
CA ALA A 122 -12.36 1.57 14.70
C ALA A 122 -13.59 1.18 15.56
N ILE A 123 -14.40 0.23 15.09
CA ILE A 123 -15.50 -0.35 15.89
C ILE A 123 -14.95 -1.24 17.01
N ILE A 124 -13.99 -2.12 16.71
CA ILE A 124 -13.36 -3.03 17.69
C ILE A 124 -12.70 -2.26 18.83
N PHE A 125 -11.94 -1.21 18.50
CA PHE A 125 -11.32 -0.31 19.48
C PHE A 125 -12.28 0.71 20.10
N ARG A 126 -13.59 0.63 19.78
CA ARG A 126 -14.65 1.48 20.33
C ARG A 126 -14.46 2.99 20.05
N MET A 127 -13.68 3.31 19.02
CA MET A 127 -13.48 4.69 18.55
C MET A 127 -14.69 5.18 17.75
N GLU A 128 -15.42 4.27 17.09
CA GLU A 128 -16.65 4.57 16.35
C GLU A 128 -17.86 3.87 17.01
N LYS A 129 -18.95 4.61 17.26
CA LYS A 129 -20.23 4.04 17.73
C LYS A 129 -21.16 3.83 16.54
N LEU A 130 -21.55 2.57 16.30
CA LEU A 130 -22.54 2.21 15.28
C LEU A 130 -23.94 2.69 15.71
N ALA A 131 -24.38 3.80 15.15
CA ALA A 131 -25.74 4.27 15.27
C ALA A 131 -26.51 3.90 14.01
N TRP A 132 -27.28 2.81 14.06
CA TRP A 132 -28.03 2.25 12.91
C TRP A 132 -29.01 3.24 12.25
N LYS A 133 -29.48 4.25 13.01
CA LYS A 133 -30.35 5.32 12.51
C LYS A 133 -29.60 6.49 11.86
N ARG A 134 -28.27 6.57 12.00
CA ARG A 134 -27.47 7.68 11.47
C ARG A 134 -27.05 7.39 10.04
N THR A 135 -27.43 8.27 9.11
CA THR A 135 -27.09 8.19 7.69
C THR A 135 -25.59 8.06 7.43
N SER A 136 -24.75 8.74 8.22
CA SER A 136 -23.28 8.61 8.15
C SER A 136 -22.80 7.19 8.52
N SER A 137 -23.39 6.55 9.52
CA SER A 137 -23.03 5.16 9.90
C SER A 137 -23.46 4.18 8.82
N GLN A 138 -24.63 4.39 8.20
CA GLN A 138 -25.10 3.56 7.08
C GLN A 138 -24.20 3.71 5.85
N ALA A 139 -23.81 4.94 5.49
CA ALA A 139 -22.89 5.19 4.39
C ALA A 139 -21.53 4.50 4.59
N LYS A 140 -20.99 4.51 5.82
CA LYS A 140 -19.75 3.79 6.16
C LYS A 140 -19.90 2.27 5.98
N VAL A 141 -21.01 1.69 6.45
CA VAL A 141 -21.29 0.25 6.30
C VAL A 141 -21.46 -0.13 4.82
N ILE A 142 -22.24 0.63 4.06
CA ILE A 142 -22.44 0.38 2.63
C ILE A 142 -21.12 0.52 1.87
N GLY A 143 -20.34 1.57 2.14
CA GLY A 143 -19.01 1.75 1.55
C GLY A 143 -18.05 0.60 1.88
N THR A 144 -18.12 0.07 3.10
CA THR A 144 -17.34 -1.12 3.53
C THR A 144 -17.74 -2.34 2.71
N ILE A 145 -19.03 -2.61 2.53
CA ILE A 145 -19.53 -3.74 1.74
C ILE A 145 -19.09 -3.60 0.28
N ILE A 146 -19.29 -2.43 -0.32
CA ILE A 146 -18.90 -2.16 -1.72
C ILE A 146 -17.38 -2.33 -1.91
N SER A 147 -16.58 -1.85 -0.98
CA SER A 147 -15.11 -2.01 -0.99
C SER A 147 -14.70 -3.48 -0.94
N ILE A 148 -15.30 -4.26 -0.03
CA ILE A 148 -15.04 -5.71 0.09
C ILE A 148 -15.42 -6.42 -1.21
N THR A 149 -16.64 -6.21 -1.69
CA THR A 149 -17.11 -6.82 -2.94
C THR A 149 -16.22 -6.43 -4.13
N GLY A 150 -15.85 -5.15 -4.25
CA GLY A 150 -14.98 -4.67 -5.32
C GLY A 150 -13.60 -5.34 -5.32
N ALA A 151 -12.96 -5.45 -4.15
CA ALA A 151 -11.67 -6.13 -4.02
C ALA A 151 -11.76 -7.62 -4.39
N PHE A 152 -12.81 -8.33 -3.93
CA PHE A 152 -13.03 -9.72 -4.29
C PHE A 152 -13.29 -9.90 -5.79
N VAL A 153 -14.08 -9.02 -6.40
CA VAL A 153 -14.32 -9.05 -7.85
C VAL A 153 -13.01 -8.87 -8.60
N VAL A 154 -12.22 -7.83 -8.32
CA VAL A 154 -10.94 -7.59 -9.00
C VAL A 154 -9.94 -8.74 -8.77
N THR A 155 -9.91 -9.32 -7.57
CA THR A 155 -8.99 -10.41 -7.22
C THR A 155 -9.38 -11.75 -7.88
N LEU A 156 -10.68 -12.05 -7.96
CA LEU A 156 -11.18 -13.32 -8.51
C LEU A 156 -11.46 -13.24 -10.02
N TYR A 157 -11.52 -12.03 -10.59
CA TYR A 157 -11.73 -11.84 -12.02
C TYR A 157 -10.51 -12.33 -12.81
N LYS A 158 -10.66 -13.49 -13.46
CA LYS A 158 -9.67 -14.03 -14.39
C LYS A 158 -9.79 -13.33 -15.75
N GLY A 159 -9.27 -12.11 -15.84
CA GLY A 159 -9.07 -11.42 -17.12
C GLY A 159 -7.84 -11.95 -17.87
N PRO A 160 -7.77 -11.81 -19.20
CA PRO A 160 -6.55 -12.12 -19.97
C PRO A 160 -5.37 -11.28 -19.47
N ALA A 161 -4.20 -11.90 -19.31
CA ALA A 161 -2.99 -11.21 -18.87
C ALA A 161 -2.54 -10.22 -19.95
N ILE A 162 -2.80 -8.93 -19.74
CA ILE A 162 -2.32 -7.87 -20.63
C ILE A 162 -0.86 -7.57 -20.25
N VAL A 163 0.05 -8.46 -20.64
CA VAL A 163 1.48 -8.13 -20.69
C VAL A 163 1.77 -7.58 -22.08
N ILE A 164 1.53 -6.28 -22.27
CA ILE A 164 2.11 -5.55 -23.41
C ILE A 164 3.51 -5.13 -22.98
N ALA A 165 4.45 -6.08 -22.99
CA ALA A 165 5.86 -5.76 -23.01
C ALA A 165 6.25 -5.59 -24.48
N SER A 166 6.22 -4.35 -24.95
CA SER A 166 6.83 -3.97 -26.22
C SER A 166 8.32 -4.26 -26.12
N THR A 167 8.78 -5.38 -26.69
CA THR A 167 10.21 -5.61 -26.90
C THR A 167 10.70 -4.62 -27.94
N PRO A 168 11.74 -3.80 -27.67
CA PRO A 168 12.43 -3.13 -28.76
C PRO A 168 13.11 -4.23 -29.60
N SER A 169 12.72 -4.31 -30.85
CA SER A 169 13.38 -5.11 -31.86
C SER A 169 14.78 -4.57 -32.11
N SER A 170 15.77 -5.09 -31.40
CA SER A 170 17.17 -5.03 -31.83
C SER A 170 17.61 -6.43 -32.25
N SER A 171 17.52 -6.66 -33.54
CA SER A 171 18.20 -7.75 -34.25
C SER A 171 19.71 -7.67 -34.00
N LEU A 172 20.28 -8.62 -33.27
CA LEU A 172 21.59 -9.16 -33.60
C LEU A 172 21.84 -10.50 -32.90
N GLN A 173 22.25 -11.41 -33.75
CA GLN A 173 22.38 -12.84 -33.61
C GLN A 173 23.68 -13.19 -32.89
N GLN A 174 23.60 -13.85 -31.73
CA GLN A 174 24.67 -14.77 -31.34
C GLN A 174 24.13 -15.93 -30.51
N HIS A 175 24.40 -17.10 -31.09
CA HIS A 175 24.13 -18.46 -30.66
C HIS A 175 24.79 -18.74 -29.30
N LEU A 176 24.07 -19.32 -28.33
CA LEU A 176 24.51 -20.32 -27.34
C LEU A 176 23.37 -20.65 -26.33
N ASN A 177 23.05 -21.95 -26.22
CA ASN A 177 22.16 -22.64 -25.26
C ASN A 177 20.61 -22.51 -25.38
N PRO A 178 19.90 -23.59 -25.80
CA PRO A 178 18.45 -23.69 -25.72
C PRO A 178 17.94 -24.23 -24.36
N SER A 179 18.67 -24.01 -23.26
CA SER A 179 18.28 -24.50 -21.92
C SER A 179 17.57 -23.47 -21.05
N ASN A 180 17.57 -22.18 -21.45
CA ASN A 180 17.05 -21.08 -20.62
C ASN A 180 15.79 -20.38 -21.16
N ARG A 181 15.14 -20.94 -22.19
CA ARG A 181 13.90 -20.37 -22.76
C ARG A 181 12.63 -21.17 -22.45
N LEU A 182 12.68 -22.05 -21.46
CA LEU A 182 11.54 -22.89 -21.03
C LEU A 182 11.18 -22.68 -19.54
N PHE A 183 11.31 -21.46 -19.00
CA PHE A 183 10.78 -21.13 -17.66
C PHE A 183 9.88 -19.88 -17.64
N VAL A 184 9.47 -19.39 -18.82
CA VAL A 184 8.40 -18.37 -18.95
C VAL A 184 6.99 -19.00 -18.96
N GLY A 185 6.88 -20.29 -18.64
CA GLY A 185 5.60 -21.00 -18.62
C GLY A 185 5.63 -22.24 -17.73
N ARG A 186 6.14 -22.13 -16.50
CA ARG A 186 5.96 -23.19 -15.51
C ARG A 186 4.72 -22.86 -14.68
N ASN A 187 3.58 -23.39 -15.12
CA ASN A 187 2.45 -23.67 -14.22
C ASN A 187 2.96 -24.55 -13.07
N SER A 188 3.38 -23.93 -11.97
CA SER A 188 3.57 -24.59 -10.68
C SER A 188 2.52 -24.04 -9.72
N SER A 189 1.39 -24.74 -9.67
CA SER A 189 0.41 -24.81 -8.59
C SER A 189 -0.13 -23.48 -8.02
N ASN A 190 -1.46 -23.37 -8.02
CA ASN A 190 -2.29 -22.36 -7.34
C ASN A 190 -2.01 -22.14 -5.82
N THR A 191 -0.90 -22.61 -5.28
CA THR A 191 -0.52 -22.54 -3.85
C THR A 191 0.20 -21.25 -3.46
N ASN A 192 1.04 -20.68 -4.31
CA ASN A 192 1.86 -19.53 -3.91
C ASN A 192 1.11 -18.19 -3.96
N TRP A 193 0.14 -18.01 -4.88
CA TRP A 193 -0.66 -16.78 -4.88
C TRP A 193 -1.42 -16.63 -3.56
N VAL A 194 -1.90 -17.75 -2.99
CA VAL A 194 -2.78 -17.71 -1.81
C VAL A 194 -1.98 -17.25 -0.61
N ILE A 195 -0.76 -17.76 -0.49
CA ILE A 195 0.23 -17.31 0.49
C ILE A 195 0.52 -15.81 0.28
N GLY A 196 0.74 -15.37 -0.96
CA GLY A 196 0.92 -13.96 -1.29
C GLY A 196 -0.28 -13.08 -0.89
N GLY A 197 -1.50 -13.54 -1.14
CA GLY A 197 -2.74 -12.87 -0.76
C GLY A 197 -2.95 -12.80 0.76
N ILE A 198 -2.56 -13.85 1.52
CA ILE A 198 -2.59 -13.83 2.99
C ILE A 198 -1.63 -12.78 3.53
N PHE A 199 -0.39 -12.74 3.02
CA PHE A 199 0.60 -11.72 3.42
C PHE A 199 0.15 -10.30 3.09
N LEU A 200 -0.43 -10.07 1.90
CA LEU A 200 -1.00 -8.77 1.51
C LEU A 200 -2.21 -8.39 2.37
N THR A 201 -3.09 -9.35 2.67
CA THR A 201 -4.23 -9.08 3.56
C THR A 201 -3.74 -8.71 4.96
N ALA A 202 -2.70 -9.37 5.46
CA ALA A 202 -2.11 -9.03 6.75
C ALA A 202 -1.43 -7.65 6.73
N GLU A 203 -0.73 -7.28 5.66
CA GLU A 203 -0.21 -5.92 5.45
C GLU A 203 -1.36 -4.89 5.58
N TYR A 204 -2.43 -5.06 4.79
CA TYR A 204 -3.56 -4.12 4.76
C TYR A 204 -4.47 -4.16 5.99
N ILE A 205 -4.27 -5.09 6.92
CA ILE A 205 -4.84 -5.04 8.29
C ILE A 205 -3.90 -4.29 9.24
N LEU A 206 -2.59 -4.52 9.13
CA LEU A 206 -1.58 -3.85 9.96
C LEU A 206 -1.48 -2.36 9.66
N VAL A 207 -1.67 -1.92 8.41
CA VAL A 207 -1.65 -0.50 8.04
C VAL A 207 -2.76 0.31 8.76
N PRO A 208 -4.04 -0.08 8.71
CA PRO A 208 -5.09 0.52 9.53
C PRO A 208 -4.85 0.45 11.04
N LEU A 209 -4.30 -0.66 11.54
CA LEU A 209 -3.95 -0.80 12.94
C LEU A 209 -2.89 0.24 13.34
N TRP A 210 -1.89 0.45 12.48
CA TRP A 210 -0.88 1.49 12.65
C TRP A 210 -1.51 2.88 12.72
N TYR A 211 -2.46 3.21 11.83
CA TYR A 211 -3.19 4.48 11.89
C TYR A 211 -3.94 4.67 13.21
N ILE A 212 -4.61 3.63 13.72
CA ILE A 212 -5.36 3.70 14.98
C ILE A 212 -4.44 3.91 16.18
N VAL A 213 -3.29 3.23 16.21
CA VAL A 213 -2.29 3.40 17.28
C VAL A 213 -1.63 4.78 17.20
N GLN A 214 -1.53 5.37 16.01
CA GLN A 214 -0.92 6.68 15.80
C GLN A 214 -1.77 7.81 16.37
N VAL A 215 -3.10 7.70 16.24
CA VAL A 215 -4.10 8.64 16.82
C VAL A 215 -4.02 8.62 18.36
#